data_AF-X0RWR3-F1
#
_entry.id   AF-X0RWR3-F1
#
_cell.length_a   1.000
_cell.length_b   1.000
_cell.length_c   1.000
_cell.angle_alpha   90.00
_cell.angle_beta   90.00
_cell.angle_gamma   90.00
#
_symmetry.space_group_name_H-M   'P 1'
#
loop_
_entity.id
_entity.type
_entity.pdbx_description
1 polymer ?
#
loop_
_entity_poly.entity_id
_entity_poly.type
_entity_poly.pdbx_seq_one_letter_code
_entity_poly.pdbx_strand_id
1 'polypeptide(L)'
;MKRLMFAVVGLAMLLALAVPYGAEAQPVSEVKKLTASDAEDNDNFGRSAAISGDTAVVGAQYEDGAGTARGAAYVFGRDYLGADNWGEVKKLTASDPWNWDLFGNSVAISGDTAVVGAYSEGGAGFNRGAAYVFERDYLGADNWGERKKLTASDAENSDVFGYSVAISGDTAVAGAAYENGAGSYRGASYVFERDYLGADNWGERKKLTASDPENDDYFGNSAAISGDTAVVGAVKGE
;
A
#
# COMPACT_ATOMS: atom_id res chain seq x y z
N MET A 1 55.76 -1.94 68.60
CA MET A 1 54.80 -2.80 69.34
C MET A 1 53.41 -2.21 69.17
N LYS A 2 52.41 -3.11 69.02
CA LYS A 2 50.96 -2.90 69.02
C LYS A 2 50.35 -2.30 67.75
N ARG A 3 49.79 -3.24 66.96
CA ARG A 3 48.73 -3.06 65.96
C ARG A 3 47.48 -2.47 66.61
N LEU A 4 46.75 -1.63 65.89
CA LEU A 4 45.34 -1.36 66.15
C LEU A 4 44.59 -1.40 64.80
N MET A 5 43.82 -2.46 64.61
CA MET A 5 42.80 -2.58 63.57
C MET A 5 41.58 -1.79 64.04
N PHE A 6 40.99 -0.98 63.16
CA PHE A 6 39.61 -0.55 63.30
C PHE A 6 38.83 -0.87 62.03
N ALA A 7 37.64 -1.42 62.26
CA ALA A 7 36.73 -1.99 61.28
C ALA A 7 36.09 -0.91 60.40
N VAL A 8 35.92 -1.23 59.12
CA VAL A 8 35.05 -0.48 58.21
C VAL A 8 33.66 -1.12 58.27
N VAL A 9 32.70 -0.38 58.82
CA VAL A 9 31.25 -0.58 58.63
C VAL A 9 30.79 0.79 58.11
N GLY A 10 30.42 0.95 56.85
CA GLY A 10 29.24 0.36 56.23
C GLY A 10 28.15 1.43 56.19
N LEU A 11 28.16 2.29 55.16
CA LEU A 11 27.01 3.11 54.80
C LEU A 11 26.90 3.15 53.27
N ALA A 12 26.09 2.23 52.73
CA ALA A 12 25.66 2.31 51.34
C ALA A 12 24.65 3.46 51.22
N MET A 13 25.10 4.59 50.70
CA MET A 13 24.21 5.67 50.29
C MET A 13 23.66 5.29 48.92
N LEU A 14 22.41 4.84 48.88
CA LEU A 14 21.68 4.57 47.64
C LEU A 14 21.41 5.92 46.96
N LEU A 15 22.24 6.30 45.99
CA LEU A 15 21.96 7.45 45.13
C LEU A 15 20.90 7.01 44.11
N ALA A 16 19.64 7.25 44.42
CA ALA A 16 18.57 7.12 43.43
C ALA A 16 18.75 8.25 42.40
N LEU A 17 19.43 7.95 41.28
CA LEU A 17 19.32 8.73 40.06
C LEU A 17 17.89 8.56 39.55
N ALA A 18 17.02 9.51 39.89
CA ALA A 18 15.77 9.69 39.18
C ALA A 18 16.13 10.08 37.74
N VAL A 19 16.07 9.10 36.83
CA VAL A 19 16.01 9.39 35.40
C VAL A 19 14.65 10.07 35.19
N PRO A 20 14.59 11.35 34.75
CA PRO A 20 13.30 11.97 34.48
C PRO A 20 12.67 11.22 33.30
N TYR A 21 11.75 10.31 33.62
CA TYR A 21 10.89 9.67 32.66
C TYR A 21 9.75 10.64 32.35
N GLY A 22 9.98 11.48 31.35
CA GLY A 22 9.05 12.52 30.94
C GLY A 22 9.47 13.07 29.59
N ALA A 23 9.45 12.22 28.56
CA ALA A 23 9.37 12.73 27.21
C ALA A 23 7.94 13.27 27.04
N GLU A 24 7.76 14.58 27.21
CA GLU A 24 6.56 15.24 26.68
C GLU A 24 6.51 14.92 25.18
N ALA A 25 5.46 14.21 24.77
CA ALA A 25 5.18 14.01 23.36
C ALA A 25 5.09 15.40 22.72
N GLN A 26 5.95 15.67 21.74
CA GLN A 26 5.87 16.89 20.95
C GLN A 26 4.46 16.96 20.36
N PRO A 27 3.77 18.12 20.43
CA PRO A 27 2.44 18.25 19.86
C PRO A 27 2.52 17.95 18.36
N VAL A 28 1.71 17.01 17.90
CA VAL A 28 1.55 16.76 16.46
C VAL A 28 0.85 17.97 15.84
N SER A 29 1.55 18.68 14.97
CA SER A 29 1.02 19.77 14.15
C SER A 29 0.97 19.34 12.69
N GLU A 30 -0.07 19.75 11.97
CA GLU A 30 -0.10 19.64 10.51
C GLU A 30 1.07 20.43 9.91
N VAL A 31 1.94 19.75 9.16
CA VAL A 31 3.07 20.40 8.47
C VAL A 31 2.69 20.81 7.05
N LYS A 32 1.87 20.00 6.37
CA LYS A 32 1.46 20.24 4.99
C LYS A 32 0.16 19.48 4.67
N LYS A 33 -0.78 20.17 4.04
CA LYS A 33 -1.88 19.53 3.29
C LYS A 33 -1.41 19.22 1.87
N LEU A 34 -1.55 17.95 1.47
CA LEU A 34 -1.32 17.54 0.09
C LEU A 34 -2.61 17.73 -0.72
N THR A 35 -2.47 18.22 -1.94
CA THR A 35 -3.55 18.38 -2.91
C THR A 35 -3.02 17.96 -4.27
N ALA A 36 -3.85 17.27 -5.06
CA ALA A 36 -3.56 17.07 -6.48
C ALA A 36 -3.51 18.44 -7.20
N SER A 37 -2.57 18.56 -8.14
CA SER A 37 -2.35 19.78 -8.93
C SER A 37 -3.51 20.13 -9.86
N ASP A 38 -4.32 19.13 -10.21
CA ASP A 38 -5.51 19.18 -11.03
C ASP A 38 -6.77 18.75 -10.28
N ALA A 39 -6.79 18.92 -8.94
CA ALA A 39 -7.92 18.50 -8.11
C ALA A 39 -9.24 19.18 -8.52
N GLU A 40 -10.25 18.36 -8.79
CA GLU A 40 -11.63 18.77 -9.03
C GLU A 40 -12.59 18.19 -7.96
N ASP A 41 -13.80 18.74 -7.91
CA ASP A 41 -14.83 18.26 -7.00
C ASP A 41 -15.22 16.80 -7.32
N ASN A 42 -15.27 15.95 -6.29
CA ASN A 42 -15.64 14.53 -6.36
C ASN A 42 -14.59 13.56 -6.93
N ASP A 43 -13.37 14.01 -7.25
CA ASP A 43 -12.26 13.10 -7.65
C ASP A 43 -11.90 12.06 -6.57
N ASN A 44 -12.36 12.31 -5.34
CA ASN A 44 -12.06 11.49 -4.16
C ASN A 44 -10.55 11.36 -3.91
N PHE A 45 -9.80 12.43 -4.15
CA PHE A 45 -8.41 12.51 -3.73
C PHE A 45 -8.30 12.24 -2.22
N GLY A 46 -7.37 11.37 -1.84
CA GLY A 46 -7.24 10.89 -0.45
C GLY A 46 -8.07 9.65 -0.15
N ARG A 47 -8.72 9.05 -1.16
CA ARG A 47 -9.41 7.76 -1.03
C ARG A 47 -8.53 6.67 -0.43
N SER A 48 -7.28 6.64 -0.86
CA SER A 48 -6.25 5.75 -0.34
C SER A 48 -4.93 6.51 -0.25
N ALA A 49 -4.07 6.15 0.69
CA ALA A 49 -2.75 6.75 0.83
C ALA A 49 -1.75 5.74 1.39
N ALA A 50 -0.51 5.81 0.91
CA ALA A 50 0.60 5.04 1.42
C ALA A 50 1.88 5.88 1.38
N ILE A 51 2.84 5.59 2.27
CA ILE A 51 4.09 6.33 2.38
C ILE A 51 5.25 5.36 2.63
N SER A 52 6.37 5.60 1.96
CA SER A 52 7.64 4.90 2.18
C SER A 52 8.78 5.91 2.14
N GLY A 53 9.41 6.13 3.30
CA GLY A 53 10.44 7.17 3.44
C GLY A 53 9.92 8.55 3.04
N ASP A 54 10.60 9.18 2.09
CA ASP A 54 10.31 10.53 1.60
C ASP A 54 9.37 10.53 0.38
N THR A 55 8.57 9.49 0.21
CA THR A 55 7.63 9.36 -0.92
C THR A 55 6.28 8.87 -0.45
N ALA A 56 5.23 9.63 -0.79
CA ALA A 56 3.85 9.28 -0.54
C ALA A 56 3.10 9.08 -1.86
N VAL A 57 2.12 8.17 -1.87
CA VAL A 57 1.20 7.95 -3.00
C VAL A 57 -0.21 8.13 -2.48
N VAL A 58 -1.02 8.91 -3.18
CA VAL A 58 -2.41 9.22 -2.80
C VAL A 58 -3.34 8.94 -3.97
N GLY A 59 -4.35 8.09 -3.76
CA GLY A 59 -5.34 7.72 -4.77
C GLY A 59 -6.49 8.72 -4.88
N ALA A 60 -7.02 8.85 -6.09
CA ALA A 60 -8.19 9.65 -6.48
C ALA A 60 -9.04 8.85 -7.47
N GLN A 61 -9.85 7.92 -6.96
CA GLN A 61 -10.51 6.89 -7.78
C GLN A 61 -11.57 7.41 -8.75
N TYR A 62 -12.04 8.64 -8.59
CA TYR A 62 -13.05 9.25 -9.46
C TYR A 62 -12.48 10.38 -10.31
N GLU A 63 -11.16 10.55 -10.34
CA GLU A 63 -10.53 11.49 -11.25
C GLU A 63 -10.87 11.12 -12.70
N ASP A 64 -11.32 12.11 -13.47
CA ASP A 64 -11.91 11.89 -14.79
C ASP A 64 -10.87 11.68 -15.90
N GLY A 65 -9.75 12.40 -15.82
CA GLY A 65 -8.76 12.48 -16.88
C GLY A 65 -9.38 12.92 -18.20
N ALA A 66 -9.20 12.12 -19.25
CA ALA A 66 -9.82 12.33 -20.57
C ALA A 66 -11.19 11.64 -20.74
N GLY A 67 -11.77 11.11 -19.66
CA GLY A 67 -13.03 10.37 -19.68
C GLY A 67 -13.86 10.62 -18.43
N THR A 68 -14.44 9.57 -17.86
CA THR A 68 -15.25 9.66 -16.64
C THR A 68 -14.77 8.63 -15.64
N ALA A 69 -14.44 9.09 -14.42
CA ALA A 69 -14.05 8.25 -13.29
C ALA A 69 -13.04 7.16 -13.67
N ARG A 70 -12.02 7.52 -14.47
CA ARG A 70 -10.94 6.60 -14.86
C ARG A 70 -10.01 6.34 -13.67
N GLY A 71 -9.91 7.34 -12.81
CA GLY A 71 -9.12 7.35 -11.60
C GLY A 71 -7.66 7.70 -11.84
N ALA A 72 -7.02 8.19 -10.79
CA ALA A 72 -5.60 8.53 -10.77
C ALA A 72 -4.98 8.20 -9.40
N ALA A 73 -3.65 8.18 -9.36
CA ALA A 73 -2.90 8.24 -8.11
C ALA A 73 -1.76 9.25 -8.24
N TYR A 74 -1.40 9.92 -7.16
CA TYR A 74 -0.46 11.03 -7.17
C TYR A 74 0.71 10.72 -6.27
N VAL A 75 1.92 10.80 -6.82
CA VAL A 75 3.16 10.64 -6.08
C VAL A 75 3.61 11.99 -5.56
N PHE A 76 3.86 12.09 -4.26
CA PHE A 76 4.44 13.24 -3.59
C PHE A 76 5.82 12.88 -3.06
N GLY A 77 6.79 13.78 -3.25
CA GLY A 77 8.14 13.66 -2.75
C GLY A 77 8.43 14.73 -1.71
N ARG A 78 9.11 14.35 -0.62
CA ARG A 78 9.69 15.32 0.31
C ARG A 78 10.82 16.08 -0.38
N ASP A 79 10.95 17.35 -0.02
CA ASP A 79 11.88 18.33 -0.58
C ASP A 79 11.72 18.57 -2.09
N TYR A 80 10.66 18.04 -2.70
CA TYR A 80 10.34 18.27 -4.10
C TYR A 80 9.75 19.66 -4.28
N LEU A 81 10.29 20.41 -5.25
CA LEU A 81 9.98 21.83 -5.51
C LEU A 81 10.30 22.79 -4.33
N GLY A 82 11.13 22.38 -3.38
CA GLY A 82 11.63 23.25 -2.31
C GLY A 82 11.95 22.48 -1.01
N ALA A 83 12.89 23.00 -0.22
CA ALA A 83 13.25 22.41 1.07
C ALA A 83 12.07 22.40 2.05
N ASP A 84 11.95 21.32 2.83
CA ASP A 84 10.89 21.03 3.78
C ASP A 84 9.48 21.02 3.16
N ASN A 85 9.37 20.86 1.84
CA ASN A 85 8.09 20.76 1.13
C ASN A 85 7.72 19.31 0.84
N TRP A 86 6.43 19.02 0.70
CA TRP A 86 5.94 17.83 0.00
C TRP A 86 5.33 18.30 -1.31
N GLY A 87 6.03 18.04 -2.43
CA GLY A 87 5.62 18.43 -3.77
C GLY A 87 5.09 17.25 -4.56
N GLU A 88 4.11 17.48 -5.42
CA GLU A 88 3.64 16.48 -6.37
C GLU A 88 4.72 16.23 -7.43
N VAL A 89 5.21 14.99 -7.49
CA VAL A 89 6.23 14.51 -8.43
C VAL A 89 5.57 14.04 -9.73
N LYS A 90 4.45 13.31 -9.61
CA LYS A 90 3.82 12.66 -10.76
C LYS A 90 2.37 12.30 -10.50
N LYS A 91 1.51 12.50 -11.50
CA LYS A 91 0.22 11.81 -11.64
C LYS A 91 0.40 10.49 -12.38
N LEU A 92 -0.04 9.40 -11.76
CA LEU A 92 -0.08 8.04 -12.28
C LEU A 92 -1.47 7.75 -12.84
N THR A 93 -1.51 7.16 -14.03
CA THR A 93 -2.71 6.66 -14.69
C THR A 93 -2.41 5.30 -15.27
N ALA A 94 -3.38 4.41 -15.34
CA ALA A 94 -3.25 3.14 -16.07
C ALA A 94 -2.86 3.38 -17.54
N SER A 95 -2.09 2.46 -18.11
CA SER A 95 -1.68 2.47 -19.52
C SER A 95 -2.83 2.17 -20.49
N ASP A 96 -3.90 1.54 -20.00
CA ASP A 96 -5.10 1.16 -20.73
C ASP A 96 -6.39 1.72 -20.09
N PRO A 97 -6.48 3.04 -19.84
CA PRO A 97 -7.50 3.60 -18.97
C PRO A 97 -8.88 3.59 -19.66
N TRP A 98 -9.89 3.13 -18.93
CA TRP A 98 -11.29 3.13 -19.35
C TRP A 98 -12.20 3.80 -18.31
N ASN A 99 -13.37 4.24 -18.78
CA ASN A 99 -14.32 4.91 -17.90
C ASN A 99 -14.80 3.94 -16.81
N TRP A 100 -14.79 4.42 -15.57
CA TRP A 100 -15.19 3.66 -14.38
C TRP A 100 -14.25 2.51 -13.99
N ASP A 101 -12.97 2.53 -14.38
CA ASP A 101 -11.99 1.54 -13.90
C ASP A 101 -11.63 1.74 -12.42
N LEU A 102 -11.80 2.97 -11.91
CA LEU A 102 -11.59 3.36 -10.52
C LEU A 102 -10.15 3.14 -10.05
N PHE A 103 -9.18 3.43 -10.92
CA PHE A 103 -7.76 3.42 -10.61
C PHE A 103 -7.44 4.35 -9.44
N GLY A 104 -6.66 3.88 -8.47
CA GLY A 104 -6.37 4.65 -7.24
C GLY A 104 -7.36 4.38 -6.10
N ASN A 105 -8.29 3.42 -6.25
CA ASN A 105 -9.11 2.96 -5.12
C ASN A 105 -8.24 2.44 -3.96
N SER A 106 -7.15 1.73 -4.29
CA SER A 106 -6.17 1.25 -3.32
C SER A 106 -4.75 1.56 -3.81
N VAL A 107 -3.85 1.92 -2.90
CA VAL A 107 -2.44 2.21 -3.20
C VAL A 107 -1.54 1.61 -2.13
N ALA A 108 -0.35 1.15 -2.54
CA ALA A 108 0.71 0.73 -1.64
C ALA A 108 2.06 1.13 -2.23
N ILE A 109 3.06 1.40 -1.39
CA ILE A 109 4.43 1.75 -1.83
C ILE A 109 5.47 1.10 -0.92
N SER A 110 6.54 0.60 -1.53
CA SER A 110 7.74 0.11 -0.84
C SER A 110 8.97 0.59 -1.61
N GLY A 111 9.73 1.51 -1.00
CA GLY A 111 10.87 2.17 -1.66
C GLY A 111 10.44 2.86 -2.96
N ASP A 112 11.00 2.40 -4.07
CA ASP A 112 10.80 2.96 -5.41
C ASP A 112 9.73 2.22 -6.23
N THR A 113 8.89 1.41 -5.59
CA THR A 113 7.84 0.64 -6.25
C THR A 113 6.49 0.91 -5.61
N ALA A 114 5.52 1.33 -6.43
CA ALA A 114 4.15 1.55 -6.03
C ALA A 114 3.22 0.56 -6.75
N VAL A 115 2.16 0.14 -6.07
CA VAL A 115 1.08 -0.68 -6.63
C VAL A 115 -0.22 0.09 -6.49
N VAL A 116 -0.99 0.19 -7.56
CA VAL A 116 -2.26 0.92 -7.60
C VAL A 116 -3.37 0.01 -8.11
N GLY A 117 -4.44 -0.16 -7.33
CA GLY A 117 -5.60 -0.96 -7.69
C GLY A 117 -6.64 -0.20 -8.51
N ALA A 118 -7.28 -0.90 -9.44
CA ALA A 118 -8.39 -0.47 -10.27
C ALA A 118 -9.44 -1.60 -10.30
N TYR A 119 -10.26 -1.68 -9.25
CA TYR A 119 -11.09 -2.87 -9.00
C TYR A 119 -12.26 -3.04 -9.98
N SER A 120 -12.63 -1.99 -10.70
CA SER A 120 -13.69 -2.03 -11.72
C SER A 120 -13.17 -2.17 -13.14
N GLU A 121 -11.86 -2.32 -13.32
CA GLU A 121 -11.26 -2.56 -14.63
C GLU A 121 -11.87 -3.80 -15.30
N GLY A 122 -12.32 -3.66 -16.55
CA GLY A 122 -13.11 -4.68 -17.23
C GLY A 122 -12.28 -5.75 -17.95
N GLY A 123 -11.10 -5.41 -18.47
CA GLY A 123 -10.39 -6.23 -19.43
C GLY A 123 -11.29 -6.60 -20.62
N ALA A 124 -11.41 -7.90 -20.89
CA ALA A 124 -12.33 -8.44 -21.90
C ALA A 124 -13.78 -8.66 -21.38
N GLY A 125 -14.05 -8.31 -20.13
CA GLY A 125 -15.33 -8.52 -19.45
C GLY A 125 -15.75 -7.31 -18.62
N PHE A 126 -16.42 -7.55 -17.48
CA PHE A 126 -16.92 -6.48 -16.60
C PHE A 126 -16.38 -6.68 -15.18
N ASN A 127 -15.79 -5.63 -14.60
CA ASN A 127 -15.31 -5.57 -13.22
C ASN A 127 -14.45 -6.79 -12.80
N ARG A 128 -13.55 -7.25 -13.68
CA ARG A 128 -12.57 -8.29 -13.31
C ARG A 128 -11.54 -7.74 -12.34
N GLY A 129 -11.22 -6.46 -12.53
CA GLY A 129 -10.28 -5.69 -11.75
C GLY A 129 -8.84 -5.92 -12.18
N ALA A 130 -7.99 -4.93 -11.88
CA ALA A 130 -6.56 -4.96 -12.13
C ALA A 130 -5.80 -4.24 -11.01
N ALA A 131 -4.50 -4.49 -10.93
CA ALA A 131 -3.57 -3.65 -10.19
C ALA A 131 -2.37 -3.33 -11.07
N TYR A 132 -1.74 -2.19 -10.87
CA TYR A 132 -0.67 -1.68 -11.73
C TYR A 132 0.56 -1.37 -10.89
N VAL A 133 1.70 -1.92 -11.29
CA VAL A 133 2.99 -1.66 -10.66
C VAL A 133 3.67 -0.51 -11.37
N PHE A 134 4.06 0.51 -10.62
CA PHE A 134 4.86 1.64 -11.07
C PHE A 134 6.22 1.61 -10.39
N GLU A 135 7.27 1.90 -11.15
CA GLU A 135 8.64 1.94 -10.66
C GLU A 135 9.27 3.30 -10.97
N ARG A 136 9.99 3.86 -9.99
CA ARG A 136 10.82 5.06 -10.20
C ARG A 136 11.94 4.75 -11.19
N ASP A 137 12.27 5.74 -12.00
CA ASP A 137 13.26 5.69 -13.08
C ASP A 137 12.96 4.70 -14.21
N TYR A 138 11.78 4.05 -14.18
CA TYR A 138 11.34 3.19 -15.26
C TYR A 138 10.82 4.01 -16.44
N LEU A 139 11.27 3.65 -17.65
CA LEU A 139 11.03 4.37 -18.91
C LEU A 139 11.59 5.82 -18.95
N GLY A 140 12.50 6.17 -18.04
CA GLY A 140 13.21 7.45 -18.05
C GLY A 140 13.62 7.90 -16.64
N ALA A 141 14.71 8.66 -16.54
CA ALA A 141 15.16 9.22 -15.28
C ALA A 141 14.09 10.17 -14.68
N ASP A 142 13.96 10.14 -13.35
CA ASP A 142 13.02 10.91 -12.54
C ASP A 142 11.54 10.65 -12.90
N ASN A 143 11.23 9.55 -13.59
CA ASN A 143 9.86 9.17 -13.95
C ASN A 143 9.33 8.07 -13.04
N TRP A 144 8.02 8.06 -12.80
CA TRP A 144 7.31 6.87 -12.31
C TRP A 144 6.62 6.21 -13.49
N GLY A 145 7.24 5.14 -14.01
CA GLY A 145 6.75 4.42 -15.18
C GLY A 145 5.94 3.20 -14.79
N GLU A 146 4.85 2.93 -15.50
CA GLU A 146 4.11 1.68 -15.34
C GLU A 146 4.97 0.51 -15.83
N ARG A 147 5.34 -0.38 -14.90
CA ARG A 147 6.12 -1.58 -15.14
C ARG A 147 5.25 -2.74 -15.61
N LYS A 148 4.10 -2.92 -14.97
CA LYS A 148 3.26 -4.11 -15.19
C LYS A 148 1.82 -3.88 -14.76
N LYS A 149 0.87 -4.35 -15.58
CA LYS A 149 -0.50 -4.67 -15.17
C LYS A 149 -0.58 -6.08 -14.60
N LEU A 150 -1.11 -6.21 -13.39
CA LEU A 150 -1.37 -7.45 -12.66
C LEU A 150 -2.85 -7.80 -12.78
N THR A 151 -3.12 -9.06 -13.07
CA THR A 151 -4.47 -9.66 -13.13
C THR A 151 -4.39 -11.03 -12.49
N ALA A 152 -5.47 -11.48 -11.85
CA ALA A 152 -5.57 -12.87 -11.40
C ALA A 152 -5.48 -13.83 -12.59
N SER A 153 -4.74 -14.92 -12.42
CA SER A 153 -4.57 -15.96 -13.44
C SER A 153 -5.86 -16.69 -13.78
N ASP A 154 -6.82 -16.69 -12.85
CA ASP A 154 -8.17 -17.24 -12.97
C ASP A 154 -9.26 -16.15 -12.94
N ALA A 155 -8.93 -14.92 -13.36
CA ALA A 155 -9.85 -13.79 -13.32
C ALA A 155 -11.18 -14.04 -14.07
N GLU A 156 -12.27 -13.93 -13.33
CA GLU A 156 -13.64 -13.96 -13.83
C GLU A 156 -14.34 -12.60 -13.66
N ASN A 157 -15.48 -12.45 -14.34
CA ASN A 157 -16.26 -11.22 -14.24
C ASN A 157 -16.75 -11.00 -12.81
N SER A 158 -16.63 -9.76 -12.33
CA SER A 158 -17.04 -9.32 -11.00
C SER A 158 -16.18 -9.82 -9.82
N ASP A 159 -14.99 -10.37 -10.07
CA ASP A 159 -14.06 -10.76 -9.00
C ASP A 159 -13.44 -9.55 -8.25
N VAL A 160 -13.49 -8.37 -8.86
CA VAL A 160 -12.99 -7.08 -8.33
C VAL A 160 -11.52 -7.11 -7.87
N PHE A 161 -10.64 -7.76 -8.63
CA PHE A 161 -9.21 -7.79 -8.34
C PHE A 161 -8.59 -6.39 -8.20
N GLY A 162 -7.68 -6.21 -7.25
CA GLY A 162 -7.10 -4.90 -6.94
C GLY A 162 -7.98 -4.06 -6.02
N TYR A 163 -9.04 -4.65 -5.44
CA TYR A 163 -9.84 -3.99 -4.40
C TYR A 163 -8.97 -3.54 -3.22
N SER A 164 -8.05 -4.41 -2.79
CA SER A 164 -6.97 -4.07 -1.87
C SER A 164 -5.62 -4.41 -2.49
N VAL A 165 -4.59 -3.63 -2.17
CA VAL A 165 -3.21 -3.89 -2.58
C VAL A 165 -2.26 -3.64 -1.42
N ALA A 166 -1.18 -4.41 -1.35
CA ALA A 166 -0.09 -4.24 -0.40
C ALA A 166 1.24 -4.64 -1.07
N ILE A 167 2.35 -4.03 -0.65
CA ILE A 167 3.69 -4.36 -1.17
C ILE A 167 4.75 -4.26 -0.08
N SER A 168 5.70 -5.19 -0.06
CA SER A 168 6.93 -5.13 0.74
C SER A 168 8.09 -5.68 -0.07
N GLY A 169 9.06 -4.80 -0.36
CA GLY A 169 10.16 -5.12 -1.28
C GLY A 169 9.64 -5.58 -2.63
N ASP A 170 10.01 -6.81 -2.99
CA ASP A 170 9.71 -7.45 -4.27
C ASP A 170 8.45 -8.34 -4.25
N THR A 171 7.65 -8.26 -3.18
CA THR A 171 6.40 -9.03 -3.04
C THR A 171 5.20 -8.11 -2.93
N ALA A 172 4.22 -8.29 -3.80
CA ALA A 172 2.95 -7.59 -3.79
C ALA A 172 1.78 -8.56 -3.53
N VAL A 173 0.73 -8.08 -2.87
CA VAL A 173 -0.52 -8.80 -2.65
C VAL A 173 -1.65 -7.97 -3.22
N ALA A 174 -2.54 -8.61 -3.97
CA ALA A 174 -3.75 -7.97 -4.51
C ALA A 174 -4.99 -8.82 -4.19
N GLY A 175 -6.00 -8.18 -3.60
CA GLY A 175 -7.26 -8.83 -3.22
C GLY A 175 -8.29 -8.79 -4.34
N ALA A 176 -9.00 -9.90 -4.53
CA ALA A 176 -10.19 -10.04 -5.38
C ALA A 176 -11.35 -10.43 -4.47
N ALA A 177 -11.89 -9.44 -3.75
CA ALA A 177 -12.78 -9.68 -2.63
C ALA A 177 -14.09 -10.39 -3.04
N TYR A 178 -14.50 -10.32 -4.31
CA TYR A 178 -15.78 -10.88 -4.76
C TYR A 178 -15.58 -12.16 -5.58
N GLU A 179 -14.37 -12.69 -5.62
CA GLU A 179 -14.07 -13.98 -6.24
C GLU A 179 -14.93 -15.09 -5.60
N ASN A 180 -15.51 -15.94 -6.44
CA ASN A 180 -16.52 -16.90 -5.98
C ASN A 180 -15.91 -18.18 -5.38
N GLY A 181 -14.77 -18.63 -5.91
CA GLY A 181 -14.21 -19.94 -5.61
C GLY A 181 -15.24 -21.06 -5.86
N ALA A 182 -15.42 -21.93 -4.88
CA ALA A 182 -16.43 -23.00 -4.91
C ALA A 182 -17.81 -22.58 -4.38
N GLY A 183 -18.03 -21.30 -4.07
CA GLY A 183 -19.28 -20.78 -3.51
C GLY A 183 -19.61 -19.41 -4.08
N SER A 184 -20.14 -18.50 -3.25
CA SER A 184 -20.48 -17.14 -3.66
C SER A 184 -19.72 -16.13 -2.79
N TYR A 185 -19.02 -15.21 -3.42
CA TYR A 185 -18.31 -14.10 -2.75
C TYR A 185 -17.40 -14.53 -1.59
N ARG A 186 -16.68 -15.66 -1.76
CA ARG A 186 -15.72 -16.16 -0.77
C ARG A 186 -14.47 -15.28 -0.71
N GLY A 187 -14.12 -14.70 -1.84
CA GLY A 187 -12.97 -13.85 -2.04
C GLY A 187 -11.64 -14.61 -2.12
N ALA A 188 -10.65 -13.96 -2.71
CA ALA A 188 -9.29 -14.45 -2.81
C ALA A 188 -8.27 -13.31 -2.68
N SER A 189 -7.00 -13.67 -2.47
CA SER A 189 -5.87 -12.75 -2.63
C SER A 189 -4.75 -13.42 -3.39
N TYR A 190 -4.00 -12.64 -4.15
CA TYR A 190 -2.99 -13.14 -5.07
C TYR A 190 -1.66 -12.49 -4.75
N VAL A 191 -0.64 -13.33 -4.58
CA VAL A 191 0.73 -12.91 -4.30
C VAL A 191 1.48 -12.84 -5.62
N PHE A 192 2.09 -11.69 -5.90
CA PHE A 192 2.97 -11.45 -7.03
C PHE A 192 4.39 -11.21 -6.54
N GLU A 193 5.37 -11.73 -7.27
CA GLU A 193 6.78 -11.62 -6.94
C GLU A 193 7.55 -11.09 -8.15
N ARG A 194 8.43 -10.11 -7.92
CA ARG A 194 9.36 -9.61 -8.94
C ARG A 194 10.28 -10.74 -9.38
N ASP A 195 10.63 -10.75 -10.66
CA ASP A 195 11.45 -11.75 -11.36
C ASP A 195 10.87 -13.18 -11.38
N TYR A 196 9.65 -13.39 -10.86
CA TYR A 196 8.96 -14.66 -10.99
C TYR A 196 8.38 -14.82 -12.40
N LEU A 197 8.61 -16.00 -13.00
CA LEU A 197 8.30 -16.34 -14.40
C LEU A 197 9.04 -15.51 -15.47
N GLY A 198 10.12 -14.81 -15.10
CA GLY A 198 11.00 -14.11 -16.03
C GLY A 198 11.67 -12.90 -15.38
N ALA A 199 12.88 -12.58 -15.83
CA ALA A 199 13.56 -11.37 -15.38
C ALA A 199 12.70 -10.14 -15.71
N ASP A 200 12.75 -9.15 -14.81
CA ASP A 200 12.07 -7.87 -14.92
C ASP A 200 10.52 -7.96 -14.90
N ASN A 201 9.95 -9.12 -14.58
CA ASN A 201 8.52 -9.37 -14.54
C ASN A 201 7.95 -9.32 -13.11
N TRP A 202 6.66 -9.02 -12.96
CA TRP A 202 5.90 -9.31 -11.74
C TRP A 202 4.97 -10.49 -12.03
N GLY A 203 5.31 -11.68 -11.53
CA GLY A 203 4.59 -12.92 -11.80
C GLY A 203 3.71 -13.35 -10.64
N GLU A 204 2.52 -13.88 -10.92
CA GLU A 204 1.65 -14.46 -9.88
C GLU A 204 2.28 -15.73 -9.31
N ARG A 205 2.61 -15.68 -8.03
CA ARG A 205 3.28 -16.76 -7.30
C ARG A 205 2.31 -17.72 -6.64
N LYS A 206 1.18 -17.19 -6.12
CA LYS A 206 0.22 -17.96 -5.32
C LYS A 206 -1.14 -17.25 -5.20
N LYS A 207 -2.23 -18.02 -5.33
CA LYS A 207 -3.57 -17.66 -4.84
C LYS A 207 -3.74 -18.09 -3.38
N LEU A 208 -4.29 -17.20 -2.56
CA LEU A 208 -4.65 -17.36 -1.16
C LEU A 208 -6.17 -17.34 -1.04
N THR A 209 -6.71 -18.23 -0.22
CA THR A 209 -8.13 -18.31 0.14
C THR A 209 -8.23 -18.51 1.65
N ALA A 210 -9.38 -18.19 2.24
CA ALA A 210 -9.65 -18.47 3.64
C ALA A 210 -9.48 -19.98 3.95
N SER A 211 -9.02 -20.30 5.15
CA SER A 211 -8.86 -21.70 5.63
C SER A 211 -10.20 -22.43 5.81
N ASP A 212 -11.25 -21.65 6.00
CA ASP A 212 -12.59 -21.99 6.43
C ASP A 212 -13.62 -21.21 5.59
N PRO A 213 -13.58 -21.35 4.25
CA PRO A 213 -14.30 -20.45 3.37
C PRO A 213 -15.82 -20.64 3.43
N GLU A 214 -16.53 -19.58 3.81
CA GLU A 214 -17.99 -19.44 3.71
C GLU A 214 -18.41 -18.46 2.63
N ASN A 215 -19.67 -18.55 2.22
CA ASN A 215 -20.23 -17.54 1.33
C ASN A 215 -20.27 -16.19 2.03
N ASP A 216 -20.03 -15.13 1.24
CA ASP A 216 -20.01 -13.74 1.71
C ASP A 216 -18.90 -13.43 2.72
N ASP A 217 -17.79 -14.19 2.71
CA ASP A 217 -16.59 -13.92 3.50
C ASP A 217 -15.83 -12.69 3.01
N TYR A 218 -15.83 -12.47 1.70
CA TYR A 218 -15.07 -11.42 1.04
C TYR A 218 -13.58 -11.41 1.40
N PHE A 219 -12.94 -12.58 1.48
CA PHE A 219 -11.50 -12.69 1.72
C PHE A 219 -10.71 -11.88 0.66
N GLY A 220 -9.74 -11.08 1.09
CA GLY A 220 -9.06 -10.13 0.21
C GLY A 220 -9.67 -8.72 0.19
N ASN A 221 -10.68 -8.45 1.04
CA ASN A 221 -11.22 -7.10 1.21
C ASN A 221 -10.15 -6.11 1.72
N SER A 222 -9.19 -6.57 2.52
CA SER A 222 -8.02 -5.81 2.92
C SER A 222 -6.77 -6.69 2.89
N ALA A 223 -5.62 -6.07 2.64
CA ALA A 223 -4.33 -6.75 2.63
C ALA A 223 -3.26 -5.86 3.27
N ALA A 224 -2.33 -6.47 3.98
CA ALA A 224 -1.11 -5.85 4.47
C ALA A 224 0.04 -6.86 4.35
N ILE A 225 1.24 -6.38 4.07
CA ILE A 225 2.45 -7.24 4.02
C ILE A 225 3.62 -6.50 4.65
N SER A 226 4.44 -7.23 5.41
CA SER A 226 5.71 -6.75 5.96
C SER A 226 6.72 -7.88 5.90
N GLY A 227 7.80 -7.69 5.13
CA GLY A 227 8.76 -8.74 4.85
C GLY A 227 8.08 -9.93 4.18
N ASP A 228 8.20 -11.11 4.79
CA ASP A 228 7.64 -12.38 4.32
C ASP A 228 6.23 -12.67 4.85
N THR A 229 5.67 -11.78 5.67
CA THR A 229 4.41 -12.01 6.36
C THR A 229 3.31 -11.14 5.76
N ALA A 230 2.30 -11.79 5.17
CA ALA A 230 1.09 -11.15 4.67
C ALA A 230 -0.11 -11.46 5.58
N VAL A 231 -0.95 -10.45 5.80
CA VAL A 231 -2.25 -10.55 6.45
C VAL A 231 -3.32 -10.18 5.44
N VAL A 232 -4.36 -11.00 5.36
CA VAL A 232 -5.49 -10.78 4.46
C VAL A 232 -6.77 -10.81 5.27
N GLY A 233 -7.60 -9.77 5.12
CA GLY A 233 -8.87 -9.64 5.81
C GLY A 233 -10.02 -10.31 5.06
N ALA A 234 -10.96 -10.85 5.82
CA ALA A 234 -12.31 -11.22 5.41
C ALA A 234 -13.31 -10.40 6.23
N VAL A 235 -14.45 -10.04 5.65
CA VAL A 235 -15.48 -9.20 6.30
C VAL A 235 -16.32 -10.03 7.28
N LYS A 236 -16.41 -11.34 7.03
CA LYS A 236 -17.09 -12.29 7.89
C LYS A 236 -16.03 -13.24 8.46
N GLY A 237 -15.92 -13.28 9.78
CA GLY A 237 -15.12 -14.26 10.51
C GLY A 237 -15.88 -14.65 11.76
N GLU A 238 -16.10 -15.94 11.96
CA GLU A 238 -16.57 -16.48 13.25
C GLU A 238 -15.40 -16.67 14.23
#